data_AF-A0A8T4LU29-F1
#
_entry.id   AF-A0A8T4LU29-F1
#
_cell.length_a   1.000
_cell.length_b   1.000
_cell.length_c   1.000
_cell.angle_alpha   90.00
_cell.angle_beta   90.00
_cell.angle_gamma   90.00
#
_symmetry.space_group_name_H-M   'P 1'
#
loop_
_entity.id
_entity.type
_entity.pdbx_description
1 polymer ?
#
loop_
_entity_poly.entity_id
_entity_poly.type
_entity_poly.pdbx_seq_one_letter_code
_entity_poly.pdbx_strand_id
1 'polypeptide(L)'
;MITIERAKQLPEMLLLKKFAENSLGHKRQNVYVHSLKVLRKMRLLTRDRFMHLVALLHDIGKPQTLVKKNGVTSCPGHDEAGAEIISRLDLGLAQKRHANAVMLVRNHLIAFRSPNFAREIGRKSKGFAREQMLLAIADLQGGDEWILSRKSFLQKLKLFKRALREAS
;
A
#
# COMPACT_ATOMS: atom_id res chain seq x y z
N MET A 1 -17.20 -10.85 0.08
CA MET A 1 -15.96 -10.17 -0.33
C MET A 1 -15.53 -10.75 -1.66
N ILE A 2 -15.17 -9.90 -2.64
CA ILE A 2 -14.66 -10.38 -3.93
C ILE A 2 -13.38 -11.21 -3.74
N THR A 3 -13.12 -12.14 -4.65
CA THR A 3 -11.89 -12.93 -4.63
C THR A 3 -10.71 -12.09 -5.08
N ILE A 4 -9.49 -12.51 -4.69
CA ILE A 4 -8.25 -11.87 -5.16
C ILE A 4 -8.12 -11.97 -6.69
N GLU A 5 -8.54 -13.09 -7.29
CA GLU A 5 -8.51 -13.23 -8.75
C GLU A 5 -9.49 -12.28 -9.43
N ARG A 6 -10.69 -12.06 -8.86
CA ARG A 6 -11.61 -11.04 -9.37
C ARG A 6 -11.05 -9.63 -9.18
N ALA A 7 -10.45 -9.33 -8.03
CA ALA A 7 -9.86 -8.02 -7.75
C ALA A 7 -8.75 -7.64 -8.75
N LYS A 8 -7.91 -8.60 -9.17
CA LYS A 8 -6.88 -8.38 -10.21
C LYS A 8 -7.45 -7.96 -11.57
N GLN A 9 -8.71 -8.29 -11.83
CA GLN A 9 -9.41 -7.99 -13.10
C GLN A 9 -10.29 -6.75 -13.02
N LEU A 10 -10.31 -6.04 -11.88
CA LEU A 10 -10.99 -4.75 -11.80
C LEU A 10 -10.39 -3.78 -12.83
N PRO A 11 -11.20 -2.98 -13.54
CA PRO A 11 -10.70 -2.02 -14.52
C PRO A 11 -9.59 -1.12 -13.96
N GLU A 12 -9.77 -0.64 -12.74
CA GLU A 12 -8.82 0.23 -12.02
C GLU A 12 -7.49 -0.49 -11.74
N MET A 13 -7.54 -1.78 -11.43
CA MET A 13 -6.33 -2.59 -11.26
C MET A 13 -5.62 -2.87 -12.58
N LEU A 14 -6.37 -3.08 -13.67
CA LEU A 14 -5.79 -3.29 -14.99
C LEU A 14 -5.10 -2.03 -15.53
N LEU A 15 -5.56 -0.83 -15.14
CA LEU A 15 -4.88 0.42 -15.48
C LEU A 15 -3.44 0.45 -14.96
N LEU A 16 -3.16 -0.10 -13.77
CA LEU A 16 -1.82 -0.15 -13.19
C LEU A 16 -0.78 -0.84 -14.10
N LYS A 17 -1.21 -1.75 -14.99
CA LYS A 17 -0.30 -2.43 -15.93
C LYS A 17 0.35 -1.48 -16.92
N LYS A 18 -0.31 -0.34 -17.21
CA LYS A 18 0.14 0.65 -18.20
C LYS A 18 1.19 1.62 -17.64
N PHE A 19 1.50 1.55 -16.34
CA PHE A 19 2.32 2.54 -15.67
C PHE A 19 3.55 1.91 -15.02
N ALA A 20 4.69 2.58 -15.21
CA ALA A 20 5.93 2.28 -14.54
C ALA A 20 6.41 3.53 -13.79
N GLU A 21 6.66 3.38 -12.49
CA GLU A 21 7.22 4.44 -11.67
C GLU A 21 8.74 4.48 -11.79
N ASN A 22 9.24 5.66 -12.11
CA ASN A 22 10.65 6.01 -12.13
C ASN A 22 10.88 7.18 -11.16
N SER A 23 11.21 6.86 -9.92
CA SER A 23 11.40 7.81 -8.82
C SER A 23 12.57 7.39 -7.91
N LEU A 24 12.87 8.19 -6.89
CA LEU A 24 13.92 7.85 -5.90
C LEU A 24 13.67 6.53 -5.15
N GLY A 25 12.44 6.01 -5.16
CA GLY A 25 12.09 4.72 -4.54
C GLY A 25 11.85 3.57 -5.54
N HIS A 26 11.77 3.86 -6.85
CA HIS A 26 11.35 2.90 -7.87
C HIS A 26 12.17 3.08 -9.16
N LYS A 27 12.79 2.01 -9.65
CA LYS A 27 13.59 2.04 -10.89
C LYS A 27 12.78 1.46 -12.05
N ARG A 28 11.91 2.28 -12.66
CA ARG A 28 10.95 1.87 -13.70
C ARG A 28 10.08 0.69 -13.26
N GLN A 29 9.66 0.67 -11.99
CA GLN A 29 8.86 -0.41 -11.44
C GLN A 29 7.43 -0.33 -11.96
N ASN A 30 6.96 -1.38 -12.61
CA ASN A 30 5.55 -1.47 -13.01
C ASN A 30 4.66 -1.56 -11.76
N VAL A 31 3.65 -0.68 -11.67
CA VAL A 31 2.83 -0.54 -10.45
C VAL A 31 1.99 -1.80 -10.20
N TYR A 32 1.42 -2.41 -11.24
CA TYR A 32 0.69 -3.66 -11.10
C TYR A 32 1.58 -4.79 -10.55
N VAL A 33 2.80 -4.91 -11.09
CA VAL A 33 3.78 -5.89 -10.60
C VAL A 33 4.18 -5.61 -9.15
N HIS A 34 4.33 -4.34 -8.78
CA HIS A 34 4.57 -3.94 -7.39
C HIS A 34 3.41 -4.40 -6.48
N SER A 35 2.16 -4.08 -6.79
CA SER A 35 0.99 -4.51 -6.01
C SER A 35 0.92 -6.04 -5.85
N LEU A 36 1.30 -6.80 -6.89
CA LEU A 36 1.40 -8.26 -6.80
C LEU A 36 2.54 -8.74 -5.88
N LYS A 37 3.69 -8.06 -5.88
CA LYS A 37 4.78 -8.35 -4.93
C LYS A 37 4.33 -8.05 -3.50
N VAL A 38 3.67 -6.91 -3.25
CA VAL A 38 3.12 -6.55 -1.93
C VAL A 38 2.11 -7.58 -1.45
N LEU A 39 1.18 -8.02 -2.31
CA LEU A 39 0.26 -9.11 -2.01
C LEU A 39 0.99 -10.40 -1.59
N ARG A 40 2.04 -10.79 -2.32
CA ARG A 40 2.85 -11.98 -1.98
C ARG A 40 3.51 -11.82 -0.60
N LYS A 41 4.04 -10.64 -0.28
CA LYS A 41 4.62 -10.36 1.04
C LYS A 41 3.57 -10.38 2.14
N MET A 42 2.40 -9.76 1.91
CA MET A 42 1.30 -9.76 2.87
C MET A 42 0.82 -11.18 3.20
N ARG A 43 0.79 -12.10 2.22
CA ARG A 43 0.46 -13.52 2.44
C ARG A 43 1.43 -14.26 3.36
N LEU A 44 2.68 -13.80 3.47
CA LEU A 44 3.66 -14.34 4.41
C LEU A 44 3.50 -13.75 5.82
N LEU A 45 2.90 -12.57 5.93
CA LEU A 45 2.74 -11.85 7.20
C LEU A 45 1.42 -12.18 7.92
N THR A 46 0.35 -12.50 7.18
CA THR A 46 -0.96 -12.79 7.76
C THR A 46 -1.81 -13.69 6.85
N ARG A 47 -2.72 -14.45 7.47
CA ARG A 47 -3.75 -15.26 6.78
C ARG A 47 -5.05 -14.48 6.52
N ASP A 48 -5.17 -13.23 6.99
CA ASP A 48 -6.38 -12.43 6.77
C ASP A 48 -6.53 -12.03 5.30
N ARG A 49 -7.55 -12.60 4.64
CA ARG A 49 -7.89 -12.34 3.23
C ARG A 49 -8.27 -10.88 2.96
N PHE A 50 -8.75 -10.15 3.96
CA PHE A 50 -9.02 -8.72 3.81
C PHE A 50 -7.74 -7.91 3.70
N MET A 51 -6.73 -8.23 4.49
CA MET A 51 -5.42 -7.58 4.34
C MET A 51 -4.77 -7.93 3.01
N HIS A 52 -5.02 -9.12 2.46
CA HIS A 52 -4.58 -9.46 1.10
C HIS A 52 -5.26 -8.57 0.05
N LEU A 53 -6.57 -8.32 0.19
CA LEU A 53 -7.32 -7.44 -0.70
C LEU A 53 -6.82 -5.98 -0.58
N VAL A 54 -6.70 -5.46 0.64
CA VAL A 54 -6.18 -4.10 0.89
C VAL A 54 -4.77 -3.94 0.33
N ALA A 55 -3.88 -4.91 0.55
CA ALA A 55 -2.51 -4.89 0.02
C ALA A 55 -2.46 -4.86 -1.51
N LEU A 56 -3.37 -5.59 -2.18
CA LEU A 56 -3.45 -5.56 -3.64
C LEU A 56 -3.92 -4.20 -4.17
N LEU A 57 -4.82 -3.53 -3.45
CA LEU A 57 -5.47 -2.30 -3.90
C LEU A 57 -4.81 -1.02 -3.36
N HIS A 58 -3.79 -1.11 -2.50
CA HIS A 58 -3.27 0.06 -1.78
C HIS A 58 -2.80 1.21 -2.68
N ASP A 59 -2.30 0.86 -3.87
CA ASP A 59 -1.74 1.78 -4.87
C ASP A 59 -2.70 2.09 -6.04
N ILE A 60 -3.97 1.69 -5.93
CA ILE A 60 -4.94 1.76 -7.04
C ILE A 60 -5.18 3.20 -7.54
N GLY A 61 -4.88 4.20 -6.72
CA GLY A 61 -5.01 5.62 -7.07
C GLY A 61 -3.88 6.18 -7.93
N LYS A 62 -2.73 5.49 -8.05
CA LYS A 62 -1.54 6.00 -8.76
C LYS A 62 -1.83 6.51 -10.19
N PRO A 63 -2.61 5.80 -11.04
CA PRO A 63 -2.92 6.25 -12.39
C PRO A 63 -3.55 7.64 -12.48
N GLN A 64 -4.38 8.02 -11.51
CA GLN A 64 -5.09 9.31 -11.52
C GLN A 64 -4.21 10.48 -11.10
N THR A 65 -3.08 10.19 -10.45
CA THR A 65 -2.20 11.20 -9.85
C THR A 65 -0.82 11.25 -10.49
N LEU A 66 -0.60 10.50 -11.57
CA LEU A 66 0.70 10.40 -12.20
C LEU A 66 1.14 11.75 -12.80
N VAL A 67 2.26 12.26 -12.33
CA VAL A 67 2.94 13.43 -12.87
C VAL A 67 4.28 12.98 -13.46
N LYS A 68 4.60 13.44 -14.67
CA LYS A 68 5.89 13.18 -15.33
C LYS A 68 6.63 14.50 -15.55
N LYS A 69 7.83 14.64 -14.98
CA LYS A 69 8.69 15.82 -15.13
C LYS A 69 10.14 15.38 -15.29
N ASN A 70 10.80 15.83 -16.36
CA ASN A 70 12.23 15.56 -16.62
C ASN A 70 12.62 14.06 -16.55
N GLY A 71 11.77 13.16 -17.05
CA GLY A 71 12.01 11.71 -17.03
C GLY A 71 11.77 11.03 -15.67
N VAL A 72 11.41 11.80 -14.64
CA VAL A 72 10.98 11.31 -13.33
C VAL A 72 9.46 11.29 -13.28
N THR A 73 8.90 10.25 -12.67
CA THR A 73 7.46 10.16 -12.39
C THR A 73 7.20 10.20 -10.90
N SER A 74 6.11 10.85 -10.50
CA SER A 74 5.62 10.82 -9.12
C SER A 74 4.10 10.68 -9.10
N CYS A 75 3.55 10.21 -7.99
CA CYS A 75 2.11 10.04 -7.79
C CYS A 75 1.68 10.78 -6.51
N PRO A 76 1.73 12.13 -6.44
CA PRO A 76 1.31 12.87 -5.26
C PRO A 76 -0.19 12.68 -4.99
N GLY A 77 -0.55 12.32 -3.76
CA GLY A 77 -1.95 12.15 -3.33
C GLY A 77 -2.64 10.88 -3.83
N HIS A 78 -1.87 9.88 -4.31
CA HIS A 78 -2.46 8.61 -4.76
C HIS A 78 -3.13 7.82 -3.63
N ASP A 79 -2.73 8.09 -2.38
CA ASP A 79 -3.36 7.54 -1.18
C ASP A 79 -4.79 8.05 -1.02
N GLU A 80 -5.04 9.35 -1.20
CA GLU A 80 -6.40 9.90 -1.20
C GLU A 80 -7.22 9.45 -2.41
N ALA A 81 -6.64 9.48 -3.61
CA ALA A 81 -7.32 9.02 -4.83
C ALA A 81 -7.69 7.53 -4.74
N GLY A 82 -6.78 6.70 -4.23
CA GLY A 82 -7.02 5.27 -4.02
C GLY A 82 -8.14 5.01 -3.01
N ALA A 83 -8.20 5.80 -1.93
CA ALA A 83 -9.27 5.72 -0.95
C ALA A 83 -10.64 6.10 -1.56
N GLU A 84 -10.68 7.13 -2.41
CA GLU A 84 -11.89 7.53 -3.13
C GLU A 84 -12.37 6.44 -4.09
N ILE A 85 -11.46 5.85 -4.87
CA ILE A 85 -11.78 4.70 -5.74
C ILE A 85 -12.37 3.56 -4.92
N ILE A 86 -11.67 3.14 -3.85
CA ILE A 86 -12.12 2.03 -3.02
C ILE A 86 -13.50 2.32 -2.41
N SER A 87 -13.78 3.57 -2.02
CA SER A 87 -15.08 3.93 -1.43
C SER A 87 -16.27 3.68 -2.36
N ARG A 88 -16.05 3.68 -3.68
CA ARG A 88 -17.08 3.47 -4.72
C ARG A 88 -17.14 2.03 -5.23
N LEU A 89 -16.07 1.24 -5.03
CA LEU A 89 -16.02 -0.15 -5.49
C LEU A 89 -16.90 -1.05 -4.61
N ASP A 90 -17.72 -1.87 -5.26
CA ASP A 90 -18.34 -3.00 -4.59
C ASP A 90 -17.33 -4.13 -4.40
N LEU A 91 -16.78 -4.20 -3.18
CA LEU A 91 -15.85 -5.24 -2.77
C LEU A 91 -16.57 -6.43 -2.10
N GLY A 92 -17.91 -6.42 -2.03
CA GLY A 92 -18.71 -7.38 -1.28
C GLY A 92 -18.34 -7.45 0.21
N LEU A 93 -17.90 -6.33 0.79
CA LEU A 93 -17.55 -6.21 2.20
C LEU A 93 -18.73 -5.62 2.98
N ALA A 94 -18.89 -6.02 4.24
CA ALA A 94 -19.79 -5.30 5.14
C ALA A 94 -19.34 -3.83 5.27
N GLN A 95 -20.28 -2.91 5.42
CA GLN A 95 -20.04 -1.45 5.40
C GLN A 95 -18.87 -1.02 6.31
N LYS A 96 -18.82 -1.52 7.55
CA LYS A 96 -17.71 -1.23 8.48
C LYS A 96 -16.35 -1.71 7.95
N ARG A 97 -16.29 -2.91 7.38
CA ARG A 97 -15.07 -3.50 6.79
C ARG A 97 -14.65 -2.73 5.52
N HIS A 98 -15.61 -2.26 4.73
CA HIS A 98 -15.35 -1.42 3.57
C HIS A 98 -14.75 -0.06 3.97
N ALA A 99 -15.32 0.60 4.98
CA ALA A 99 -14.78 1.83 5.55
C ALA A 99 -13.35 1.64 6.09
N ASN A 100 -13.06 0.48 6.69
CA ASN A 100 -11.71 0.15 7.13
C ASN A 100 -10.72 -0.02 5.96
N ALA A 101 -11.15 -0.60 4.82
CA ALA A 101 -10.31 -0.69 3.62
C ALA A 101 -9.95 0.71 3.10
N VAL A 102 -10.94 1.60 3.00
CA VAL A 102 -10.76 3.01 2.59
C VAL A 102 -9.74 3.70 3.52
N MET A 103 -9.91 3.56 4.83
CA MET A 103 -9.00 4.15 5.82
C MET A 103 -7.57 3.60 5.72
N LEU A 104 -7.42 2.27 5.58
CA LEU A 104 -6.09 1.64 5.49
C LEU A 104 -5.34 2.09 4.24
N VAL A 105 -6.03 2.19 3.10
CA VAL A 105 -5.45 2.71 1.85
C VAL A 105 -5.13 4.19 1.95
N ARG A 106 -6.04 5.01 2.49
CA ARG A 106 -5.77 6.44 2.69
C ARG A 106 -4.52 6.73 3.53
N ASN A 107 -4.23 5.85 4.49
CA ASN A 107 -3.19 6.08 5.50
C ASN A 107 -1.91 5.26 5.26
N HIS A 108 -1.79 4.54 4.14
CA HIS A 108 -0.69 3.59 3.92
C HIS A 108 0.70 4.23 3.88
N LEU A 109 0.79 5.52 3.54
CA LEU A 109 2.05 6.24 3.43
C LEU A 109 2.55 6.86 4.75
N ILE A 110 1.77 6.83 5.83
CA ILE A 110 2.16 7.45 7.11
C ILE A 110 3.50 6.91 7.60
N ALA A 111 3.71 5.59 7.51
CA ALA A 111 4.95 4.92 7.90
C ALA A 111 6.19 5.47 7.18
N PHE A 112 6.01 5.95 5.96
CA PHE A 112 7.10 6.43 5.10
C PHE A 112 7.29 7.95 5.16
N ARG A 113 6.23 8.71 5.49
CA ARG A 113 6.24 10.19 5.46
C ARG A 113 6.45 10.83 6.84
N SER A 114 6.12 10.12 7.92
CA SER A 114 6.08 10.71 9.27
C SER A 114 7.23 10.18 10.15
N PRO A 115 8.07 11.03 10.76
CA PRO A 115 9.06 10.59 11.74
C PRO A 115 8.40 10.02 13.02
N ASN A 116 7.15 10.40 13.28
CA ASN A 116 6.34 9.94 14.41
C ASN A 116 5.26 8.92 13.99
N PHE A 117 5.55 8.14 12.94
CA PHE A 117 4.55 7.30 12.27
C PHE A 117 3.78 6.38 13.22
N ALA A 118 4.41 5.77 14.23
CA ALA A 118 3.74 4.82 15.12
C ALA A 118 2.57 5.48 15.88
N ARG A 119 2.81 6.68 16.44
CA ARG A 119 1.78 7.47 17.11
C ARG A 119 0.69 7.90 16.14
N GLU A 120 1.07 8.33 14.95
CA GLU A 120 0.13 8.81 13.94
C GLU A 120 -0.77 7.68 13.40
N ILE A 121 -0.21 6.50 13.15
CA ILE A 121 -0.93 5.28 12.77
C ILE A 121 -1.89 4.89 13.90
N GLY A 122 -1.45 4.88 15.17
CA GLY A 122 -2.33 4.59 16.31
C GLY A 122 -3.57 5.49 16.33
N ARG A 123 -3.39 6.79 16.07
CA ARG A 123 -4.48 7.77 16.02
C ARG A 123 -5.37 7.64 14.78
N LYS A 124 -4.78 7.48 13.59
CA LYS A 124 -5.50 7.56 12.32
C LYS A 124 -6.11 6.24 11.87
N SER A 125 -5.57 5.10 12.30
CA SER A 125 -6.05 3.77 11.89
C SER A 125 -7.14 3.20 12.80
N LYS A 126 -7.64 3.94 13.81
CA LYS A 126 -8.84 3.60 14.61
C LYS A 126 -8.95 2.12 15.04
N GLY A 127 -7.89 1.58 15.65
CA GLY A 127 -7.82 0.18 16.08
C GLY A 127 -7.22 -0.81 15.06
N PHE A 128 -6.83 -0.33 13.88
CA PHE A 128 -6.13 -1.11 12.84
C PHE A 128 -4.64 -0.74 12.73
N ALA A 129 -4.03 -0.34 13.85
CA ALA A 129 -2.63 0.09 13.85
C ALA A 129 -1.69 -1.06 13.42
N ARG A 130 -1.98 -2.27 13.89
CA ARG A 130 -1.26 -3.49 13.50
C ARG A 130 -1.36 -3.74 11.99
N GLU A 131 -2.56 -3.70 11.43
CA GLU A 131 -2.83 -3.90 10.01
C GLU A 131 -2.14 -2.84 9.14
N GLN A 132 -2.16 -1.58 9.58
CA GLN A 132 -1.46 -0.50 8.90
C GLN A 132 0.06 -0.75 8.89
N MET A 133 0.62 -1.23 9.99
CA MET A 133 2.04 -1.60 10.07
C MET A 133 2.38 -2.82 9.21
N LEU A 134 1.50 -3.82 9.16
CA LEU A 134 1.66 -4.98 8.26
C LEU A 134 1.67 -4.53 6.79
N LEU A 135 0.79 -3.59 6.42
CA LEU A 135 0.75 -3.02 5.07
C LEU A 135 2.06 -2.29 4.73
N ALA A 136 2.56 -1.43 5.63
CA ALA A 136 3.82 -0.73 5.43
C ALA A 136 5.03 -1.67 5.30
N ILE A 137 5.07 -2.77 6.07
CA ILE A 137 6.13 -3.78 5.96
C ILE A 137 6.04 -4.50 4.61
N ALA A 138 4.84 -4.92 4.20
CA ALA A 138 4.65 -5.62 2.93
C ALA A 138 5.01 -4.72 1.72
N ASP A 139 4.63 -3.45 1.79
CA ASP A 139 4.95 -2.43 0.78
C ASP A 139 6.47 -2.24 0.65
N LEU A 140 7.15 -1.94 1.77
CA LEU A 140 8.61 -1.82 1.80
C LEU A 140 9.32 -3.05 1.22
N GLN A 141 8.83 -4.25 1.51
CA GLN A 141 9.38 -5.52 1.01
C GLN A 141 9.01 -5.83 -0.44
N GLY A 142 7.96 -5.22 -0.99
CA GLY A 142 7.53 -5.33 -2.38
C GLY A 142 8.15 -4.26 -3.29
N GLY A 143 8.63 -3.16 -2.73
CA GLY A 143 9.34 -2.09 -3.41
C GLY A 143 10.78 -2.43 -3.81
N ASP A 144 11.43 -1.47 -4.47
CA ASP A 144 12.82 -1.58 -4.95
C ASP A 144 13.84 -0.92 -4.01
N GLU A 145 13.42 -0.44 -2.83
CA GLU A 145 14.29 0.22 -1.85
C GLU A 145 15.54 -0.61 -1.53
N TRP A 146 15.42 -1.94 -1.44
CA TRP A 146 16.56 -2.82 -1.17
C TRP A 146 17.60 -2.84 -2.30
N ILE A 147 17.18 -2.58 -3.54
CA ILE A 147 18.04 -2.44 -4.73
C ILE A 147 18.77 -1.10 -4.67
N LEU A 148 18.06 -0.05 -4.26
CA LEU A 148 18.58 1.32 -4.25
C LEU A 148 19.49 1.58 -3.04
N SER A 149 19.11 1.09 -1.87
CA SER A 149 19.89 1.21 -0.63
C SER A 149 19.53 0.10 0.36
N ARG A 150 20.35 -0.95 0.39
CA ARG A 150 20.22 -2.04 1.37
C ARG A 150 20.25 -1.52 2.82
N LYS A 151 21.08 -0.51 3.12
CA LYS A 151 21.17 0.10 4.46
C LYS A 151 19.84 0.75 4.86
N SER A 152 19.28 1.60 4.00
CA SER A 152 17.99 2.27 4.22
C SER A 152 16.86 1.25 4.41
N PHE A 153 16.79 0.26 3.52
CA PHE A 153 15.81 -0.82 3.62
C PHE A 153 15.86 -1.55 4.97
N LEU A 154 17.05 -1.97 5.41
CA LEU A 154 17.20 -2.70 6.68
C LEU A 154 16.86 -1.83 7.88
N GLN A 155 17.21 -0.53 7.86
CA GLN A 155 16.86 0.41 8.92
C GLN A 155 15.34 0.60 9.03
N LYS A 156 14.66 0.90 7.92
CA LYS A 156 13.19 1.03 7.88
C LYS A 156 12.51 -0.26 8.33
N LEU A 157 12.96 -1.41 7.83
CA LEU A 157 12.39 -2.71 8.19
C LEU A 157 12.53 -3.00 9.69
N LYS A 158 13.69 -2.69 10.30
CA LYS A 158 13.92 -2.83 11.74
C LYS A 158 12.95 -1.95 12.55
N LEU A 159 12.78 -0.69 12.14
CA LEU A 159 11.87 0.25 12.78
C LEU A 159 10.41 -0.22 12.68
N PHE A 160 9.97 -0.60 11.49
CA PHE A 160 8.58 -1.05 11.28
C PHE A 160 8.27 -2.34 12.03
N LYS A 161 9.20 -3.31 12.05
CA LYS A 161 9.03 -4.54 12.85
C LYS A 161 8.98 -4.27 14.34
N ARG A 162 9.69 -3.26 14.85
CA ARG A 162 9.61 -2.83 16.25
C ARG A 162 8.22 -2.27 16.55
N ALA A 163 7.77 -1.29 15.76
CA ALA A 163 6.45 -0.68 15.93
C ALA A 163 5.30 -1.71 15.81
N LEU A 164 5.43 -2.70 14.91
CA LEU A 164 4.44 -3.78 14.80
C LEU A 164 4.30 -4.59 16.10
N ARG A 165 5.39 -4.87 16.81
CA ARG A 165 5.35 -5.59 18.09
C ARG A 165 4.67 -4.75 19.17
N GLU A 166 4.90 -3.44 19.15
CA GLU A 166 4.31 -2.48 20.09
C GLU A 166 2.82 -2.17 19.79
N ALA A 167 2.36 -2.44 18.55
CA ALA A 167 0.97 -2.29 18.12
C ALA A 167 0.10 -3.54 18.35
N SER A 168 0.59 -4.51 19.14
CA SER A 168 -0.09 -5.79 19.44
C SER A 168 -0.89 -5.71 20.72
#